data_AF-A0A9E1WCH9-F1
#
_entry.id   AF-A0A9E1WCH9-F1
#
_cell.length_a   1.000
_cell.length_b   1.000
_cell.length_c   1.000
_cell.angle_alpha   90.00
_cell.angle_beta   90.00
_cell.angle_gamma   90.00
#
_symmetry.space_group_name_H-M   'P 1'
#
loop_
_entity.id
_entity.type
_entity.pdbx_description
1 polymer ?
#
loop_
_entity_poly.entity_id
_entity_poly.type
_entity_poly.pdbx_seq_one_letter_code
_entity_poly.pdbx_strand_id
1 'polypeptide(L)'
;MSELNSVVNTTLLADYNQASISAMLDAILAKPLTPMEAKQAKTYMEQVATQAAGEEGTEVQLFQLMEMKNKHTTYVLRVALFSNNKAIGLDVMDAENGQFFVPESCPVVELQSPTVN
;
A
#
# COMPACT_ATOMS: atom_id res chain seq x y z
N MET A 1 -2.28 -21.14 -7.42
CA MET A 1 -1.40 -19.97 -7.23
C MET A 1 -1.95 -18.85 -8.09
N SER A 2 -2.85 -18.09 -7.51
CA SER A 2 -4.26 -18.07 -7.92
C SER A 2 -4.61 -16.61 -8.23
N GLU A 3 -5.70 -16.35 -8.95
CA GLU A 3 -6.15 -15.06 -9.52
C GLU A 3 -5.72 -13.77 -8.80
N LEU A 4 -5.66 -13.74 -7.46
CA LEU A 4 -5.12 -12.64 -6.66
C LEU A 4 -3.74 -12.13 -7.13
N ASN A 5 -2.80 -13.02 -7.43
CA ASN A 5 -1.47 -12.62 -7.92
C ASN A 5 -1.55 -11.96 -9.30
N SER A 6 -2.50 -12.39 -10.13
CA SER A 6 -2.75 -11.76 -11.42
C SER A 6 -3.38 -10.38 -11.24
N VAL A 7 -4.34 -10.22 -10.32
CA VAL A 7 -4.97 -8.93 -10.00
C VAL A 7 -3.94 -7.92 -9.49
N VAL A 8 -3.02 -8.34 -8.62
CA VAL A 8 -1.90 -7.51 -8.19
C VAL A 8 -1.05 -7.08 -9.38
N ASN A 9 -0.68 -8.02 -10.25
CA ASN A 9 0.22 -7.72 -11.36
C ASN A 9 -0.45 -6.80 -12.41
N THR A 10 -1.72 -7.04 -12.71
CA THR A 10 -2.50 -6.24 -13.66
C THR A 10 -3.05 -4.95 -13.08
N THR A 11 -3.04 -4.77 -11.76
CA THR A 11 -3.54 -3.54 -11.12
C THR A 11 -2.40 -2.81 -10.42
N LEU A 12 -1.85 -3.33 -9.32
CA LEU A 12 -0.83 -2.64 -8.54
C LEU A 12 0.52 -2.49 -9.28
N LEU A 13 0.95 -3.52 -10.02
CA LEU A 13 2.22 -3.50 -10.77
C LEU A 13 2.09 -3.00 -12.20
N ALA A 14 0.88 -2.64 -12.63
CA ALA A 14 0.69 -2.11 -13.97
C ALA A 14 1.38 -0.75 -14.12
N ASP A 15 2.05 -0.52 -15.25
CA ASP A 15 2.79 0.72 -15.52
C ASP A 15 1.95 1.99 -15.31
N TYR A 16 0.65 1.93 -15.62
CA TYR A 16 -0.29 3.04 -15.44
C TYR A 16 -0.62 3.35 -13.97
N ASN A 17 -0.55 2.36 -13.10
CA ASN A 17 -0.79 2.53 -11.66
C ASN A 17 0.51 2.72 -10.86
N GLN A 18 1.67 2.37 -11.43
CA GLN A 18 2.96 2.59 -10.81
C GLN A 18 3.20 4.06 -10.44
N ALA A 19 2.75 5.00 -11.29
CA ALA A 19 2.83 6.42 -11.01
C ALA A 19 2.00 6.80 -9.76
N SER A 20 0.78 6.27 -9.64
CA SER A 20 -0.10 6.50 -8.49
C SER A 20 0.47 5.91 -7.19
N ILE A 21 1.03 4.69 -7.25
CA ILE A 21 1.68 4.06 -6.09
C ILE A 21 2.95 4.81 -5.69
N SER A 22 3.73 5.30 -6.66
CA SER A 22 4.93 6.09 -6.38
C SER A 22 4.58 7.44 -5.74
N ALA A 23 3.53 8.12 -6.24
CA ALA A 23 3.02 9.35 -5.65
C ALA A 23 2.45 9.12 -4.25
N MET A 24 1.79 7.98 -4.01
CA MET A 24 1.36 7.56 -2.68
C MET A 24 2.54 7.41 -1.72
N LEU A 25 3.60 6.70 -2.14
CA LEU A 25 4.80 6.55 -1.33
C LEU A 25 5.40 7.91 -1.00
N ASP A 26 5.55 8.78 -2.00
CA ASP A 26 6.09 10.14 -1.79
C ASP A 26 5.23 10.95 -0.81
N ALA A 27 3.89 10.86 -0.93
CA ALA A 27 2.96 11.50 0.00
C ALA A 27 3.03 10.94 1.43
N ILE A 28 3.29 9.63 1.58
CA ILE A 28 3.51 8.98 2.88
C ILE A 28 4.83 9.46 3.49
N LEU A 29 5.90 9.47 2.70
CA LEU A 29 7.23 9.92 3.12
C LEU A 29 7.30 11.44 3.38
N ALA A 30 6.43 12.22 2.74
CA ALA A 30 6.29 13.66 2.98
C ALA A 30 5.60 13.99 4.31
N LYS A 31 4.88 13.02 4.89
CA LYS A 31 4.25 13.15 6.21
C LYS A 31 5.17 12.63 7.32
N PRO A 32 5.01 13.11 8.56
CA PRO A 32 5.73 12.55 9.70
C PRO A 32 5.40 11.06 9.84
N LEU A 33 6.46 10.26 9.92
CA LEU A 33 6.38 8.82 10.09
C LEU A 33 6.72 8.46 11.52
N THR A 34 5.87 7.65 12.13
CA THR A 34 6.14 7.13 13.48
C THR A 34 6.84 5.78 13.38
N PRO A 35 8.07 5.64 13.89
CA PRO A 35 8.72 4.34 13.94
C PRO A 35 7.96 3.43 14.90
N MET A 36 7.61 2.24 14.44
CA MET A 36 6.84 1.26 15.20
C MET A 36 7.41 -0.15 14.98
N GLU A 37 7.26 -1.05 15.96
CA GLU A 37 7.69 -2.43 15.79
C GLU A 37 6.88 -3.16 14.71
N ALA A 38 7.52 -4.06 13.97
CA ALA A 38 6.91 -4.81 12.86
C ALA A 38 5.56 -5.47 13.22
N LYS A 39 5.47 -6.08 14.40
CA LYS A 39 4.23 -6.72 14.87
C LYS A 39 3.13 -5.71 15.15
N GLN A 40 3.47 -4.58 15.78
CA GLN A 40 2.51 -3.54 16.12
C GLN A 40 2.04 -2.81 14.86
N ALA A 41 2.98 -2.44 13.98
CA ALA A 41 2.70 -1.81 12.69
C ALA A 41 1.77 -2.69 11.86
N LYS A 42 2.05 -4.00 11.76
CA LYS A 42 1.18 -4.94 11.08
C LYS A 42 -0.26 -4.94 11.63
N THR A 43 -0.44 -5.18 12.93
CA THR A 43 -1.78 -5.26 13.53
C THR A 43 -2.55 -3.94 13.38
N TYR A 44 -1.88 -2.82 13.63
CA TYR A 44 -2.49 -1.50 13.52
C TYR A 44 -2.91 -1.19 12.07
N MET A 45 -2.03 -1.48 11.11
CA MET A 45 -2.32 -1.27 9.68
C MET A 45 -3.40 -2.20 9.13
N GLU A 46 -3.45 -3.46 9.55
CA GLU A 46 -4.53 -4.37 9.18
C GLU A 46 -5.90 -3.84 9.67
N GLN A 47 -5.94 -3.24 10.86
CA GLN A 47 -7.14 -2.60 11.38
C GLN A 47 -7.50 -1.33 10.59
N VAL A 48 -6.53 -0.46 10.31
CA VAL A 48 -6.74 0.75 9.49
C VAL A 48 -7.24 0.39 8.09
N ALA A 49 -6.65 -0.61 7.44
CA ALA A 49 -7.09 -1.09 6.13
C ALA A 49 -8.54 -1.60 6.17
N THR A 50 -8.88 -2.39 7.19
CA THR A 50 -10.23 -2.94 7.36
C THR A 50 -11.25 -1.83 7.64
N GLN A 51 -10.88 -0.84 8.46
CA GLN A 51 -11.72 0.32 8.75
C GLN A 51 -11.95 1.17 7.50
N ALA A 52 -10.87 1.53 6.79
CA ALA A 52 -10.96 2.30 5.55
C ALA A 52 -11.77 1.57 4.47
N ALA A 53 -11.62 0.25 4.34
CA ALA A 53 -12.45 -0.55 3.45
C ALA A 53 -13.93 -0.46 3.85
N GLY A 54 -14.24 -0.60 5.14
CA GLY A 54 -15.60 -0.47 5.65
C GLY A 54 -16.21 0.93 5.44
N GLU A 55 -15.42 1.99 5.60
CA GLU A 55 -15.85 3.38 5.32
C GLU A 55 -16.15 3.59 3.82
N GLU A 56 -15.37 2.96 2.94
CA GLU A 56 -15.57 2.99 1.50
C GLU A 56 -16.67 2.01 1.01
N GLY A 57 -17.32 1.28 1.91
CA GLY A 57 -18.33 0.28 1.57
C GLY A 57 -17.76 -0.91 0.78
N THR A 58 -16.49 -1.22 1.00
CA THR A 58 -15.76 -2.31 0.35
C THR A 58 -15.04 -3.19 1.37
N GLU A 59 -14.28 -4.17 0.90
CA GLU A 59 -13.52 -5.10 1.73
C GLU A 59 -12.07 -5.14 1.25
N VAL A 60 -11.15 -5.39 2.20
CA VAL A 60 -9.75 -5.62 1.84
C VAL A 60 -9.65 -6.94 1.09
N GLN A 61 -9.26 -6.87 -0.17
CA GLN A 61 -9.11 -8.02 -1.04
C GLN A 61 -7.81 -8.77 -0.74
N LEU A 62 -6.70 -8.03 -0.58
CA LEU A 62 -5.39 -8.58 -0.27
C LEU A 62 -4.43 -7.49 0.23
N PHE A 63 -3.33 -7.93 0.84
CA PHE A 63 -2.19 -7.10 1.18
C PHE A 63 -1.01 -7.46 0.28
N GLN A 64 -0.41 -6.46 -0.35
CA GLN A 64 0.77 -6.59 -1.20
C GLN A 64 1.93 -5.78 -0.62
N LEU A 65 3.10 -6.40 -0.54
CA LEU A 65 4.36 -5.70 -0.23
C LEU A 65 5.00 -5.28 -1.56
N MET A 66 5.38 -4.02 -1.66
CA MET A 66 6.01 -3.43 -2.83
C MET A 66 7.34 -2.80 -2.44
N GLU A 67 8.43 -3.37 -2.95
CA GLU A 67 9.75 -2.79 -2.80
C GLU A 67 9.90 -1.63 -3.78
N MET A 68 10.13 -0.44 -3.26
CA MET A 68 10.25 0.79 -4.02
C MET A 68 11.56 1.47 -3.67
N LYS A 69 12.32 1.80 -4.71
CA LYS A 69 13.56 2.54 -4.54
C LYS A 69 13.26 4.03 -4.60
N ASN A 70 13.43 4.72 -3.48
CA ASN A 70 13.39 6.17 -3.47
C ASN A 70 14.82 6.73 -3.70
N LYS A 71 14.93 8.04 -3.97
CA LYS A 71 16.20 8.72 -4.28
C LYS A 71 17.30 8.48 -3.23
N HIS A 72 16.92 8.26 -1.97
CA HIS A 72 17.84 8.12 -0.85
C HIS A 72 18.06 6.67 -0.41
N THR A 73 17.03 5.81 -0.48
CA THR A 73 17.10 4.41 -0.01
C THR A 73 15.96 3.55 -0.58
N THR A 74 16.00 2.26 -0.31
CA THR A 74 14.96 1.29 -0.65
C THR A 74 13.96 1.16 0.51
N TYR A 75 12.69 1.32 0.18
CA TYR A 75 11.58 1.17 1.11
C TYR A 75 10.66 0.04 0.65
N VAL A 76 10.09 -0.71 1.58
CA VAL A 76 9.06 -1.71 1.30
C VAL A 76 7.73 -1.15 1.78
N LEU A 77 6.91 -0.69 0.84
CA LEU A 77 5.57 -0.20 1.14
C LEU A 77 4.59 -1.37 1.18
N ARG A 78 3.79 -1.45 2.24
CA ARG A 78 2.64 -2.34 2.30
C ARG A 78 1.42 -1.60 1.77
N VAL A 79 0.78 -2.21 0.79
CA VAL A 79 -0.43 -1.68 0.17
C VAL A 79 -1.55 -2.69 0.36
N ALA A 80 -2.69 -2.26 0.89
CA ALA A 80 -3.90 -3.07 0.86
C ALA A 80 -4.72 -2.72 -0.38
N LEU A 81 -5.04 -3.72 -1.19
CA LEU A 81 -5.94 -3.59 -2.33
C LEU A 81 -7.36 -3.91 -1.84
N PHE A 82 -8.31 -3.08 -2.23
CA PHE A 82 -9.73 -3.24 -1.96
C PHE A 82 -10.44 -3.86 -3.16
N SER A 83 -11.58 -4.51 -2.90
CA SER A 83 -12.40 -5.16 -3.94
C SER A 83 -12.98 -4.20 -4.99
N ASN A 84 -12.89 -2.88 -4.77
CA ASN A 84 -13.36 -1.83 -5.67
C ASN A 84 -12.24 -1.16 -6.48
N ASN A 85 -11.10 -1.83 -6.67
CA ASN A 85 -9.92 -1.29 -7.37
C ASN A 85 -9.29 -0.06 -6.69
N LYS A 86 -9.58 0.17 -5.41
CA LYS A 86 -8.85 1.15 -4.61
C LYS A 86 -7.72 0.48 -3.86
N ALA A 87 -6.70 1.25 -3.51
CA ALA A 87 -5.60 0.78 -2.70
C ALA A 87 -5.26 1.80 -1.62
N ILE A 88 -4.86 1.32 -0.45
CA ILE A 88 -4.44 2.14 0.66
C ILE A 88 -2.99 1.82 1.01
N GLY A 89 -2.17 2.86 1.13
CA GLY A 89 -0.79 2.74 1.59
C GLY A 89 -0.78 2.69 3.11
N LEU A 90 -0.21 1.61 3.66
CA LEU A 90 -0.25 1.29 5.07
C LEU A 90 1.08 1.66 5.75
N ASP A 91 1.91 0.68 6.05
CA ASP A 91 3.24 0.87 6.62
C ASP A 91 4.32 0.85 5.53
N VAL A 92 5.42 1.54 5.83
CA VAL A 92 6.65 1.50 5.04
C VAL A 92 7.76 0.91 5.88
N MET A 93 8.46 -0.10 5.38
CA MET A 93 9.66 -0.62 6.02
C MET A 93 10.89 -0.04 5.33
N ASP A 94 11.79 0.55 6.09
CA ASP A 94 13.11 0.94 5.60
C ASP A 94 13.97 -0.33 5.45
N ALA A 95 14.40 -0.62 4.21
CA ALA A 95 15.14 -1.86 3.93
C ALA A 95 16.59 -1.81 4.45
N GLU A 96 17.14 -0.61 4.72
CA GLU A 96 18.49 -0.48 5.27
C GLU A 96 18.52 -0.77 6.77
N ASN A 97 17.53 -0.28 7.51
CA ASN A 97 17.49 -0.39 8.96
C ASN A 97 16.53 -1.47 9.46
N GLY A 98 15.66 -1.99 8.61
CA GLY A 98 14.60 -2.94 8.98
C GLY A 98 13.51 -2.34 9.87
N GLN A 99 13.49 -1.01 10.01
CA GLN A 99 12.53 -0.28 10.83
C GLN A 99 11.23 -0.07 10.06
N PHE A 100 10.10 -0.37 10.70
CA PHE A 100 8.78 -0.07 10.16
C PHE A 100 8.35 1.34 10.58
N PHE A 101 7.73 2.01 9.63
CA PHE A 101 7.24 3.37 9.72
C PHE A 101 5.76 3.38 9.39
N VAL A 102 4.98 3.95 10.31
CA VAL A 102 3.55 4.13 10.14
C VAL A 102 3.26 5.61 9.86
N PRO A 103 2.61 5.95 8.74
CA PRO A 103 2.12 7.30 8.52
C PRO A 103 0.92 7.59 9.41
N GLU A 104 0.80 8.83 9.89
CA GLU A 104 -0.40 9.28 10.62
C GLU A 104 -1.67 9.24 9.78
N SER A 105 -1.53 9.25 8.45
CA SER A 105 -2.65 9.25 7.52
C SER A 105 -2.28 8.38 6.32
N CYS A 106 -3.06 7.31 6.15
CA CYS A 106 -2.92 6.33 5.07
C CYS A 106 -3.76 6.82 3.87
N PRO A 107 -3.16 7.38 2.81
CA PRO A 107 -3.91 7.83 1.65
C PRO A 107 -4.51 6.63 0.91
N VAL A 108 -5.78 6.73 0.54
CA VAL A 108 -6.44 5.81 -0.39
C VAL A 108 -6.27 6.38 -1.79
N VAL A 109 -5.77 5.58 -2.73
CA VAL A 109 -5.72 5.92 -4.15
C VAL A 109 -6.64 5.00 -4.93
N GLU A 110 -7.27 5.56 -5.95
CA GLU A 110 -8.04 4.80 -6.92
C GLU A 110 -7.08 4.28 -7.99
N LEU A 111 -7.02 2.96 -8.16
CA LEU A 111 -6.23 2.34 -9.21
C LEU A 111 -7.11 2.19 -10.44
N GLN A 112 -6.52 2.39 -11.61
CA GLN A 112 -7.22 2.10 -12.84
C GLN A 112 -7.49 0.61 -12.93
N SER A 113 -8.75 0.25 -13.21
CA SER A 113 -9.14 -1.12 -13.52
C SER A 113 -8.51 -1.52 -14.85
N PRO A 114 -8.03 -2.77 -15.00
CA PRO A 114 -7.67 -3.28 -16.30
C PRO A 114 -8.94 -3.24 -17.17
N THR A 115 -9.01 -2.29 -18.10
CA THR A 115 -10.02 -2.28 -19.15
C THR A 115 -9.81 -3.55 -19.97
N VAL A 116 -10.55 -4.60 -19.64
CA VAL A 116 -10.68 -5.79 -20.48
C VAL A 116 -11.44 -5.31 -21.72
N ASN A 117 -10.73 -5.14 -22.83
CA ASN A 117 -11.33 -4.92 -24.15
C ASN A 117 -11.43 -6.28 -24.85
#